data_AF-A0A1F8S3K1-F1
#
_entry.id   AF-A0A1F8S3K1-F1
#
_cell.length_a   1.000
_cell.length_b   1.000
_cell.length_c   1.000
_cell.angle_alpha   90.00
_cell.angle_beta   90.00
_cell.angle_gamma   90.00
#
_symmetry.space_group_name_H-M   'P 1'
#
loop_
_entity.id
_entity.type
_entity.pdbx_description
1 polymer ?
#
loop_
_entity_poly.entity_id
_entity_poly.type
_entity_poly.pdbx_seq_one_letter_code
_entity_poly.pdbx_strand_id
1 'polypeptide(L)'
;MTDVLDLDTLIDRLRARAADPERRTSSRPSRFYAAARTMDLGGLLQVGRSLASELGRVVAANQAGRVDEAGDARARELERDMNTPAPMVLPAPAEEASIVAAEAALGVALPPALRRVYAEVADGGFGPGEGILSLAEVVRTWRELREPGSMPRGRAWPVGLLPLVAMSPGFDCVDAATGRVVAWDPEELTERSSEERFRRSFREQFQGVEAWLTDWVRSKTQAEQQAELMAHVLSDESQVRQAREARAMIGRMTPEERAKMGLPEVGWERVVWGGLGWDEDEDVP
;
A
#
# COMPACT_ATOMS: atom_id res chain seq x y z
N MET A 1 -15.20 8.64 16.78
CA MET A 1 -14.35 7.69 17.52
C MET A 1 -14.98 6.33 17.38
N THR A 2 -14.32 5.43 16.68
CA THR A 2 -14.79 4.05 16.46
C THR A 2 -14.94 3.36 17.81
N ASP A 3 -16.11 2.78 18.08
CA ASP A 3 -16.32 2.00 19.31
C ASP A 3 -15.37 0.80 19.32
N VAL A 4 -14.49 0.74 20.31
CA VAL A 4 -13.40 -0.23 20.42
C VAL A 4 -14.00 -1.57 20.86
N LEU A 5 -13.71 -2.63 20.12
CA LEU A 5 -14.18 -3.96 20.48
C LEU A 5 -13.51 -4.41 21.78
N ASP A 6 -14.23 -5.15 22.61
CA ASP A 6 -13.59 -5.91 23.69
C ASP A 6 -12.60 -6.92 23.09
N LEU A 7 -11.60 -7.28 23.88
CA LEU A 7 -10.45 -8.02 23.37
C LEU A 7 -10.81 -9.43 22.87
N ASP A 8 -11.78 -10.10 23.47
CA ASP A 8 -12.21 -11.44 23.02
C ASP A 8 -12.93 -11.36 21.68
N THR A 9 -13.90 -10.45 21.55
CA THR A 9 -14.58 -10.17 20.28
C THR A 9 -13.58 -9.74 19.20
N LEU A 10 -12.59 -8.91 19.57
CA LEU A 10 -11.55 -8.49 18.64
C LEU A 10 -10.73 -9.68 18.13
N ILE A 11 -10.26 -10.56 19.01
CA ILE A 11 -9.48 -11.74 18.63
C ILE A 11 -10.27 -12.65 17.69
N ASP A 12 -11.56 -12.87 17.94
CA ASP A 12 -12.40 -13.68 17.05
C ASP A 12 -12.56 -13.03 15.65
N ARG A 13 -12.73 -11.71 15.61
CA ARG A 13 -12.78 -10.95 14.34
C ARG A 13 -11.45 -11.00 13.59
N LEU A 14 -10.33 -10.90 14.31
CA LEU A 14 -8.99 -11.00 13.74
C LEU A 14 -8.75 -12.39 13.15
N ARG A 15 -9.10 -13.48 13.86
CA ARG A 15 -9.02 -14.85 13.34
C ARG A 15 -9.85 -15.02 12.07
N ALA A 16 -11.10 -14.54 12.08
CA ALA A 16 -11.97 -14.64 10.92
C ALA A 16 -11.41 -13.89 9.70
N ARG A 17 -10.90 -12.67 9.90
CA ARG A 17 -10.29 -11.88 8.82
C ARG A 17 -8.95 -12.43 8.36
N ALA A 18 -8.12 -12.94 9.27
CA ALA A 18 -6.84 -13.56 8.94
C ALA A 18 -7.02 -14.89 8.19
N ALA A 19 -8.11 -15.63 8.43
CA ALA A 19 -8.43 -16.84 7.70
C ALA A 19 -8.75 -16.58 6.20
N ASP A 20 -9.27 -15.40 5.88
CA ASP A 20 -9.61 -14.97 4.51
C ASP A 20 -8.36 -14.46 3.76
N PRO A 21 -7.83 -15.19 2.75
CA PRO A 21 -6.64 -14.78 2.01
C PRO A 21 -6.78 -13.45 1.25
N GLU A 22 -8.01 -13.02 0.94
CA GLU A 22 -8.28 -11.77 0.23
C GLU A 22 -8.34 -10.56 1.18
N ARG A 23 -8.64 -10.79 2.47
CA ARG A 23 -8.83 -9.74 3.48
C ARG A 23 -7.83 -9.76 4.63
N ARG A 24 -6.95 -10.76 4.67
CA ARG A 24 -5.91 -10.95 5.68
C ARG A 24 -5.00 -9.75 5.87
N THR A 25 -4.75 -8.98 4.80
CA THR A 25 -3.96 -7.75 4.86
C THR A 25 -4.69 -6.60 4.18
N SER A 26 -4.37 -5.34 4.51
CA SER A 26 -4.96 -4.18 3.83
C SER A 26 -4.45 -4.03 2.39
N SER A 27 -3.17 -4.34 2.17
CA SER A 27 -2.51 -4.34 0.88
C SER A 27 -1.75 -5.65 0.70
N ARG A 28 -1.72 -6.19 -0.52
CA ARG A 28 -0.99 -7.41 -0.83
C ARG A 28 0.21 -7.03 -1.70
N PRO A 29 1.44 -7.39 -1.31
CA PRO A 29 2.58 -7.17 -2.19
C PRO A 29 2.38 -7.98 -3.47
N SER A 30 2.79 -7.41 -4.59
CA SER A 30 2.84 -8.17 -5.84
C SER A 30 3.89 -9.27 -5.77
N ARG A 31 3.77 -10.29 -6.62
CA ARG A 31 4.77 -11.36 -6.72
C ARG A 31 6.16 -10.79 -7.01
N PHE A 32 6.23 -9.82 -7.91
CA PHE A 32 7.48 -9.13 -8.23
C PHE A 32 8.09 -8.47 -6.98
N TYR A 33 7.29 -7.68 -6.25
CA TYR A 33 7.78 -6.93 -5.10
C TYR A 33 8.17 -7.85 -3.94
N ALA A 34 7.38 -8.89 -3.68
CA ALA A 34 7.71 -9.91 -2.68
C ALA A 34 9.03 -10.64 -3.02
N ALA A 35 9.25 -10.99 -4.29
CA ALA A 35 10.50 -11.59 -4.73
C ALA A 35 11.67 -10.63 -4.55
N ALA A 36 11.52 -9.36 -4.95
CA ALA A 36 12.56 -8.34 -4.84
C ALA A 36 13.02 -8.10 -3.40
N ARG A 37 12.13 -8.17 -2.40
CA ARG A 37 12.47 -8.02 -0.97
C ARG A 37 13.38 -9.12 -0.43
N THR A 38 13.34 -10.31 -1.02
CA THR A 38 14.17 -11.45 -0.58
C THR A 38 15.53 -11.51 -1.28
N MET A 39 15.76 -10.66 -2.28
CA MET A 39 17.01 -10.62 -3.04
C MET A 39 18.09 -9.86 -2.27
N ASP A 40 19.33 -10.33 -2.40
CA ASP A 40 20.49 -9.55 -2.00
C ASP A 40 20.80 -8.47 -3.06
N LEU A 41 21.76 -7.59 -2.74
CA LEU A 41 22.18 -6.52 -3.66
C LEU A 41 22.73 -7.08 -4.99
N GLY A 42 23.37 -8.26 -4.95
CA GLY A 42 23.90 -8.93 -6.15
C GLY A 42 22.78 -9.35 -7.10
N GLY A 43 21.73 -9.96 -6.55
CA GLY A 43 20.52 -10.35 -7.27
C GLY A 43 19.79 -9.15 -7.86
N LEU A 44 19.63 -8.07 -7.10
CA LEU A 44 19.02 -6.83 -7.60
C LEU A 44 19.81 -6.22 -8.76
N LEU A 45 21.15 -6.18 -8.66
CA LEU A 45 22.00 -5.69 -9.75
C LEU A 45 21.90 -6.57 -11.00
N GLN A 46 21.78 -7.89 -10.83
CA GLN A 46 21.60 -8.81 -11.94
C GLN A 46 20.26 -8.59 -12.66
N VAL A 47 19.16 -8.44 -11.90
CA VAL A 47 17.85 -8.11 -12.46
C VAL A 47 17.92 -6.78 -13.23
N GLY A 48 18.53 -5.76 -12.64
CA GLY A 48 18.69 -4.45 -13.28
C GLY A 48 19.47 -4.52 -14.61
N ARG A 49 20.57 -5.29 -14.66
CA ARG A 49 21.33 -5.51 -15.90
C ARG A 49 20.53 -6.27 -16.96
N SER A 50 19.73 -7.26 -16.55
CA SER A 50 18.86 -8.01 -17.46
C SER A 50 17.84 -7.09 -18.12
N LEU A 51 17.13 -6.28 -17.32
CA LEU A 51 16.13 -5.33 -17.80
C LEU A 51 16.75 -4.27 -18.73
N ALA A 52 17.94 -3.74 -18.39
CA ALA A 52 18.63 -2.79 -19.24
C ALA A 52 19.02 -3.39 -20.61
N SER A 53 19.49 -4.65 -20.62
CA SER A 53 19.80 -5.35 -21.87
C SER A 53 18.55 -5.60 -22.71
N GLU A 54 17.44 -6.00 -22.08
CA GLU A 54 16.15 -6.21 -22.75
C GLU A 54 15.60 -4.92 -23.36
N LEU A 55 15.60 -3.82 -22.61
CA LEU A 55 15.21 -2.50 -23.12
C LEU A 55 16.06 -2.08 -24.32
N GLY A 56 17.38 -2.32 -24.26
CA GLY A 56 18.28 -2.05 -25.38
C GLY A 56 17.89 -2.81 -26.66
N ARG A 57 17.45 -4.07 -26.54
CA ARG A 57 16.97 -4.86 -27.70
C ARG A 57 15.65 -4.32 -28.26
N VAL A 58 14.69 -4.00 -27.38
CA VAL A 58 13.39 -3.44 -27.78
C VAL A 58 13.58 -2.12 -28.54
N VAL A 59 14.42 -1.23 -28.01
CA VAL A 59 14.74 0.05 -28.65
C VAL A 59 15.40 -0.16 -30.02
N ALA A 60 16.39 -1.05 -30.12
CA ALA A 60 17.06 -1.34 -31.39
C ALA A 60 16.10 -1.95 -32.43
N ALA A 61 15.18 -2.82 -32.01
CA ALA A 61 14.15 -3.38 -32.88
C ALA A 61 13.20 -2.29 -33.38
N ASN A 62 12.71 -1.43 -32.47
CA ASN A 62 11.82 -0.31 -32.79
C ASN A 62 12.47 0.67 -33.78
N GLN A 63 13.74 1.04 -33.54
CA GLN A 63 14.53 1.89 -34.46
C GLN A 63 14.69 1.26 -35.84
N ALA A 64 14.69 -0.06 -35.94
CA ALA A 64 14.73 -0.80 -37.19
C ALA A 64 13.34 -1.06 -37.81
N GLY A 65 12.26 -0.48 -37.25
CA GLY A 65 10.88 -0.68 -37.70
C GLY A 65 10.35 -2.10 -37.45
N ARG A 66 10.95 -2.84 -36.52
CA ARG A 66 10.57 -4.21 -36.14
C ARG A 66 10.04 -4.25 -34.71
N VAL A 67 9.28 -5.30 -34.40
CA VAL A 67 8.85 -5.61 -33.03
C VAL A 67 9.81 -6.65 -32.45
N ASP A 68 10.24 -6.45 -31.20
CA ASP A 68 10.94 -7.48 -30.43
C ASP A 68 9.90 -8.33 -29.68
N GLU A 69 9.46 -9.43 -30.30
CA GLU A 69 8.45 -10.33 -29.72
C GLU A 69 8.89 -10.90 -28.37
N ALA A 70 10.19 -11.18 -28.20
CA ALA A 70 10.72 -11.68 -26.94
C ALA A 70 10.69 -10.60 -25.85
N GLY A 71 11.02 -9.36 -26.20
CA GLY A 71 10.88 -8.20 -25.33
C GLY A 71 9.42 -7.93 -24.92
N ASP A 72 8.48 -7.99 -25.87
CA ASP A 72 7.04 -7.83 -25.61
C ASP A 72 6.49 -8.93 -24.69
N ALA A 73 6.84 -10.19 -24.97
CA ALA A 73 6.44 -11.31 -24.11
C ALA A 73 6.95 -11.17 -22.68
N ARG A 74 8.20 -10.73 -22.52
CA ARG A 74 8.82 -10.50 -21.22
C ARG A 74 8.21 -9.31 -20.48
N ALA A 75 7.89 -8.23 -21.19
CA ALA A 75 7.19 -7.08 -20.63
C ALA A 75 5.81 -7.48 -20.06
N ARG A 76 5.03 -8.29 -20.80
CA ARG A 76 3.73 -8.81 -20.33
C ARG A 76 3.86 -9.76 -19.14
N GLU A 77 4.96 -10.50 -19.06
CA GLU A 77 5.23 -11.36 -17.90
C GLU A 77 5.56 -10.53 -16.66
N LEU A 78 6.45 -9.54 -16.79
CA LEU A 78 6.76 -8.62 -15.71
C LEU A 78 5.52 -7.85 -15.25
N GLU A 79 4.70 -7.36 -16.18
CA GLU A 79 3.41 -6.73 -15.87
C GLU A 79 2.48 -7.67 -15.10
N ARG A 80 2.38 -8.93 -15.52
CA ARG A 80 1.61 -9.94 -14.77
C ARG A 80 2.17 -10.14 -13.36
N ASP A 81 3.48 -10.22 -13.19
CA ASP A 81 4.10 -10.40 -11.87
C ASP A 81 3.94 -9.17 -10.96
N MET A 82 3.93 -7.97 -11.53
CA MET A 82 3.69 -6.71 -10.82
C MET A 82 2.23 -6.54 -10.40
N ASN A 83 1.28 -7.13 -11.14
CA ASN A 83 -0.15 -7.02 -10.84
C ASN A 83 -0.73 -8.25 -10.13
N THR A 84 -0.01 -9.37 -10.09
CA THR A 84 -0.47 -10.58 -9.39
C THR A 84 -0.09 -10.51 -7.92
N PRO A 85 -1.03 -10.64 -6.98
CA PRO A 85 -0.72 -10.71 -5.56
C PRO A 85 0.18 -11.90 -5.22
N ALA A 86 1.14 -11.69 -4.33
CA ALA A 86 1.96 -12.77 -3.80
C ALA A 86 1.10 -13.79 -3.03
N PRO A 87 1.40 -15.10 -3.15
CA PRO A 87 0.82 -16.09 -2.26
C PRO A 87 1.34 -15.86 -0.85
N MET A 88 0.44 -15.79 0.14
CA MET A 88 0.80 -15.68 1.55
C MET A 88 0.18 -16.84 2.31
N VAL A 89 1.01 -17.59 3.02
CA VAL A 89 0.57 -18.59 4.00
C VAL A 89 0.49 -17.90 5.35
N LEU A 90 -0.62 -18.06 6.06
CA LEU A 90 -0.72 -17.53 7.42
C LEU A 90 0.17 -18.38 8.33
N PRO A 91 1.13 -17.77 9.06
CA PRO A 91 1.88 -18.48 10.09
C PRO A 91 0.95 -19.06 11.16
N ALA A 92 1.40 -20.12 11.83
CA ALA A 92 0.70 -20.59 13.03
C ALA A 92 0.78 -19.52 14.14
N PRO A 93 -0.16 -19.53 15.10
CA PRO A 93 -0.01 -18.71 16.31
C PRO A 93 1.32 -18.97 17.01
N ALA A 94 1.90 -17.92 17.59
CA ALA A 94 3.18 -17.98 18.26
C ALA A 94 3.08 -18.83 19.53
N GLU A 95 4.06 -19.71 19.73
CA GLU A 95 4.21 -20.43 20.98
C GLU A 95 4.62 -19.48 22.11
N GLU A 96 4.16 -19.76 23.32
CA GLU A 96 4.49 -18.98 24.53
C GLU A 96 6.01 -18.82 24.71
N ALA A 97 6.79 -19.85 24.41
CA ALA A 97 8.26 -19.81 24.48
C ALA A 97 8.86 -18.79 23.49
N SER A 98 8.30 -18.69 22.28
CA SER A 98 8.73 -17.71 21.26
C SER A 98 8.40 -16.28 21.69
N ILE A 99 7.22 -16.07 22.28
CA ILE A 99 6.82 -14.76 22.81
C ILE A 99 7.77 -14.33 23.94
N VAL A 100 8.01 -15.20 24.92
CA VAL A 100 8.93 -14.91 26.03
C VAL A 100 10.34 -14.64 25.53
N ALA A 101 10.83 -15.41 24.55
CA ALA A 101 12.13 -15.18 23.94
C ALA A 101 12.21 -13.82 23.22
N ALA A 102 11.14 -13.42 22.53
CA ALA A 102 11.06 -12.12 21.86
C ALA A 102 11.05 -10.96 22.88
N GLU A 103 10.25 -11.04 23.94
CA GLU A 103 10.22 -10.03 25.02
C GLU A 103 11.58 -9.88 25.71
N ALA A 104 12.25 -11.01 26.00
CA ALA A 104 13.59 -11.01 26.55
C ALA A 104 14.60 -10.35 25.60
N ALA A 105 14.48 -10.60 24.30
CA ALA A 105 15.34 -10.01 23.27
C ALA A 105 15.10 -8.50 23.09
N LEU A 106 13.86 -8.03 23.22
CA LEU A 106 13.47 -6.62 23.14
C LEU A 106 13.78 -5.86 24.45
N GLY A 107 13.86 -6.58 25.58
CA GLY A 107 14.05 -5.99 26.90
C GLY A 107 12.79 -5.29 27.44
N VAL A 108 11.63 -5.52 26.82
CA VAL A 108 10.32 -4.99 27.20
C VAL A 108 9.25 -6.08 27.00
N ALA A 109 8.20 -6.05 27.81
CA ALA A 109 7.04 -6.91 27.62
C ALA A 109 6.16 -6.38 26.48
N LEU A 110 5.52 -7.27 25.72
CA LEU A 110 4.52 -6.87 24.73
C LEU A 110 3.25 -6.39 25.46
N PRO A 111 2.54 -5.39 24.91
CA PRO A 111 1.21 -5.04 25.43
C PRO A 111 0.29 -6.27 25.46
N PRO A 112 -0.55 -6.46 26.50
CA PRO A 112 -1.36 -7.67 26.67
C PRO A 112 -2.20 -8.04 25.45
N ALA A 113 -2.81 -7.05 24.78
CA ALA A 113 -3.56 -7.28 23.55
C ALA A 113 -2.67 -7.82 22.42
N LEU A 114 -1.49 -7.24 22.22
CA LEU A 114 -0.55 -7.69 21.19
C LEU A 114 -0.03 -9.11 21.49
N ARG A 115 0.24 -9.42 22.76
CA ARG A 115 0.62 -10.77 23.19
C ARG A 115 -0.44 -11.79 22.78
N ARG A 116 -1.72 -11.50 23.05
CA ARG A 116 -2.84 -12.35 22.65
C ARG A 116 -2.95 -12.47 21.13
N VAL A 117 -2.81 -11.37 20.40
CA VAL A 117 -2.83 -11.38 18.92
C VAL A 117 -1.82 -12.38 18.36
N TYR A 118 -0.57 -12.36 18.83
CA TYR A 118 0.44 -13.34 18.41
C TYR A 118 0.12 -14.77 18.86
N ALA A 119 -0.28 -14.97 20.12
CA ALA A 119 -0.55 -16.29 20.71
C ALA A 119 -1.80 -16.98 20.16
N GLU A 120 -2.77 -16.20 19.68
CA GLU A 120 -4.11 -16.68 19.37
C GLU A 120 -4.51 -16.57 17.91
N VAL A 121 -3.90 -15.68 17.13
CA VAL A 121 -4.26 -15.43 15.72
C VAL A 121 -3.19 -16.00 14.78
N ALA A 122 -1.98 -15.45 14.81
CA ALA A 122 -0.82 -15.91 14.02
C ALA A 122 0.47 -15.17 14.44
N ASP A 123 1.63 -15.76 14.17
CA ASP A 123 2.94 -15.10 14.26
C ASP A 123 3.21 -14.17 13.06
N GLY A 124 2.38 -13.14 12.92
CA GLY A 124 2.45 -12.16 11.82
C GLY A 124 1.75 -12.59 10.53
N GLY A 125 1.99 -11.86 9.44
CA GLY A 125 1.43 -12.14 8.10
C GLY A 125 -0.04 -11.75 7.91
N PHE A 126 -0.63 -11.01 8.86
CA PHE A 126 -1.98 -10.44 8.78
C PHE A 126 -2.02 -9.07 9.44
N GLY A 127 -3.01 -8.25 9.11
CA GLY A 127 -3.18 -6.92 9.71
C GLY A 127 -3.07 -5.77 8.71
N PRO A 128 -2.91 -4.53 9.21
CA PRO A 128 -2.74 -3.33 8.37
C PRO A 128 -1.56 -3.44 7.40
N GLY A 129 -1.56 -2.60 6.37
CA GLY A 129 -0.53 -2.62 5.33
C GLY A 129 -0.38 -4.00 4.71
N GLU A 130 0.86 -4.48 4.64
CA GLU A 130 1.20 -5.84 4.19
C GLU A 130 1.15 -6.90 5.30
N GLY A 131 0.71 -6.52 6.50
CA GLY A 131 0.60 -7.39 7.68
C GLY A 131 1.62 -7.09 8.76
N ILE A 132 1.26 -7.47 9.99
CA ILE A 132 2.11 -7.44 11.17
C ILE A 132 3.29 -8.39 10.93
N LEU A 133 4.49 -7.91 11.27
CA LEU A 133 5.73 -8.68 11.23
C LEU A 133 5.66 -9.85 12.21
N SER A 134 6.33 -10.97 11.89
CA SER A 134 6.54 -12.03 12.87
C SER A 134 7.38 -11.52 14.05
N LEU A 135 7.29 -12.17 15.21
CA LEU A 135 8.09 -11.81 16.38
C LEU A 135 9.59 -11.78 16.08
N ALA A 136 10.08 -12.73 15.28
CA ALA A 136 11.47 -12.78 14.85
C ALA A 136 11.86 -11.54 14.01
N GLU A 137 10.98 -11.11 13.10
CA GLU A 137 11.19 -9.90 12.30
C GLU A 137 11.11 -8.63 13.14
N VAL A 138 10.15 -8.51 14.06
CA VAL A 138 10.06 -7.38 15.00
C VAL A 138 11.38 -7.22 15.76
N VAL A 139 11.89 -8.33 16.34
CA VAL A 139 13.17 -8.32 17.07
C VAL A 139 14.33 -7.92 16.18
N ARG A 140 14.41 -8.47 14.96
CA ARG A 140 15.46 -8.15 14.00
C ARG A 140 15.43 -6.67 13.61
N THR A 141 14.29 -6.17 13.15
CA THR A 141 14.11 -4.78 12.72
C THR A 141 14.32 -3.80 13.86
N TRP A 142 13.85 -4.10 15.07
CA TRP A 142 14.11 -3.28 16.24
C TRP A 142 15.61 -3.17 16.56
N ARG A 143 16.39 -4.26 16.40
CA ARG A 143 17.84 -4.21 16.56
C ARG A 143 18.50 -3.34 15.49
N GLU A 144 18.14 -3.56 14.22
CA GLU A 144 18.65 -2.80 13.07
C GLU A 144 18.42 -1.29 13.25
N LEU A 145 17.22 -0.87 13.67
CA LEU A 145 16.89 0.54 13.94
C LEU A 145 17.69 1.13 15.12
N ARG A 146 18.16 0.29 16.03
CA ARG A 146 18.98 0.67 17.19
C ARG A 146 20.49 0.63 16.92
N GLU A 147 20.93 0.15 15.76
CA GLU A 147 22.34 0.15 15.41
C GLU A 147 22.90 1.58 15.29
N PRO A 148 24.16 1.82 15.68
CA PRO A 148 24.78 3.12 15.52
C PRO A 148 24.79 3.56 14.05
N GLY A 149 24.24 4.74 13.79
CA GLY A 149 24.16 5.30 12.44
C GLY A 149 22.86 4.99 11.68
N SER A 150 21.98 4.13 12.21
CA SER A 150 20.66 3.87 11.61
C SER A 150 19.70 5.06 11.69
N MET A 151 19.98 6.02 12.58
CA MET A 151 19.17 7.22 12.76
C MET A 151 19.99 8.48 12.48
N PRO A 152 19.37 9.55 11.89
CA PRO A 152 20.08 10.76 11.53
C PRO A 152 20.82 11.40 12.72
N ARG A 153 22.06 11.84 12.50
CA ARG A 153 22.93 12.44 13.53
C ARG A 153 23.23 11.54 14.73
N GLY A 154 23.27 10.22 14.56
CA GLY A 154 23.60 9.28 15.64
C GLY A 154 22.57 9.26 16.78
N ARG A 155 21.33 9.65 16.48
CA ARG A 155 20.21 9.55 17.43
C ARG A 155 19.93 8.07 17.74
N ALA A 156 19.24 7.83 18.85
CA ALA A 156 18.82 6.48 19.22
C ALA A 156 17.35 6.26 18.87
N TRP A 157 17.04 5.07 18.37
CA TRP A 157 15.67 4.59 18.31
C TRP A 157 15.10 4.39 19.73
N PRO A 158 13.85 4.79 20.02
CA PRO A 158 13.26 4.63 21.35
C PRO A 158 13.15 3.17 21.76
N VAL A 159 13.65 2.82 22.96
CA VAL A 159 13.76 1.43 23.43
C VAL A 159 12.41 0.71 23.45
N GLY A 160 11.36 1.37 23.94
CA GLY A 160 10.02 0.80 24.07
C GLY A 160 9.17 0.85 22.80
N LEU A 161 9.70 1.34 21.67
CA LEU A 161 8.93 1.50 20.44
C LEU A 161 9.20 0.32 19.50
N LEU A 162 8.19 -0.53 19.29
CA LEU A 162 8.31 -1.79 18.56
C LEU A 162 7.81 -1.62 17.11
N PRO A 163 8.65 -1.81 16.08
CA PRO A 163 8.21 -1.73 14.68
C PRO A 163 7.38 -2.96 14.32
N LEU A 164 6.08 -2.80 14.06
CA LEU A 164 5.18 -3.94 13.84
C LEU A 164 4.71 -4.10 12.41
N VAL A 165 4.50 -3.01 11.67
CA VAL A 165 4.07 -3.09 10.27
C VAL A 165 4.97 -2.20 9.43
N ALA A 166 5.58 -2.77 8.39
CA ALA A 166 6.36 -1.99 7.44
C ALA A 166 5.44 -1.09 6.61
N MET A 167 5.69 0.21 6.65
CA MET A 167 5.07 1.21 5.78
C MET A 167 6.21 1.74 4.93
N SER A 168 6.29 1.49 3.63
CA SER A 168 7.50 1.86 2.87
C SER A 168 7.48 3.35 2.47
N PRO A 169 8.40 4.22 2.95
CA PRO A 169 9.41 3.99 4.00
C PRO A 169 8.86 4.33 5.41
N GLY A 170 9.37 3.63 6.45
CA GLY A 170 8.86 3.76 7.81
C GLY A 170 8.14 2.52 8.38
N PHE A 171 7.46 2.73 9.51
CA PHE A 171 6.78 1.68 10.27
C PHE A 171 5.58 2.22 11.04
N ASP A 172 4.51 1.42 11.14
CA ASP A 172 3.57 1.56 12.25
C ASP A 172 4.15 0.78 13.45
N CYS A 173 4.35 1.50 14.54
CA CYS A 173 5.00 1.00 15.74
C CYS A 173 4.03 0.93 16.91
N VAL A 174 4.33 0.08 17.89
CA VAL A 174 3.61 0.03 19.17
C VAL A 174 4.55 0.41 20.30
N ASP A 175 4.13 1.38 21.12
CA ASP A 175 4.79 1.68 22.39
C ASP A 175 4.46 0.57 23.41
N ALA A 176 5.47 -0.17 23.84
CA ALA A 176 5.32 -1.33 24.70
C ALA A 176 4.76 -1.00 26.09
N ALA A 177 5.02 0.21 26.61
CA ALA A 177 4.59 0.62 27.94
C ALA A 177 3.11 1.04 27.96
N THR A 178 2.63 1.64 26.86
CA THR A 178 1.29 2.25 26.79
C THR A 178 0.33 1.53 25.85
N GLY A 179 0.83 0.69 24.95
CA GLY A 179 0.06 0.07 23.87
C GLY A 179 -0.32 1.05 22.75
N ARG A 180 0.13 2.30 22.78
CA ARG A 180 -0.19 3.30 21.75
C ARG A 180 0.44 2.92 20.42
N VAL A 181 -0.27 3.23 19.34
CA VAL A 181 0.23 3.02 17.98
C VAL A 181 0.77 4.33 17.44
N VAL A 182 2.02 4.30 17.01
CA VAL A 182 2.79 5.45 16.55
C VAL A 182 3.32 5.16 15.16
N ALA A 183 2.91 5.94 14.17
CA ALA A 183 3.55 5.91 12.86
C ALA A 183 4.89 6.62 12.94
N TRP A 184 5.93 5.97 12.43
CA TRP A 184 7.21 6.58 12.15
C TRP A 184 7.43 6.69 10.64
N ASP A 185 7.65 7.91 10.19
CA ASP A 185 7.79 8.27 8.79
C ASP A 185 9.12 9.02 8.58
N PRO A 186 10.12 8.38 7.94
CA PRO A 186 11.43 8.97 7.73
C PRO A 186 11.53 9.86 6.49
N GLU A 187 10.50 10.01 5.65
CA GLU A 187 10.64 10.67 4.33
C GLU A 187 11.18 12.10 4.43
N GLU A 188 10.78 12.84 5.46
CA GLU A 188 11.26 14.22 5.67
C GLU A 188 12.59 14.32 6.43
N LEU A 189 13.14 13.18 6.87
CA LEU A 189 14.38 13.12 7.64
C LEU A 189 15.60 13.11 6.73
N THR A 190 16.59 13.87 7.17
CA THR A 190 17.91 14.01 6.55
C THR A 190 18.96 14.13 7.63
N GLU A 191 20.25 13.95 7.30
CA GLU A 191 21.37 14.18 8.23
C GLU A 191 21.39 15.60 8.84
N ARG A 192 20.69 16.55 8.22
CA ARG A 192 20.60 17.94 8.71
C ARG A 192 19.37 18.20 9.57
N SER A 193 18.51 17.21 9.77
CA SER A 193 17.24 17.39 10.47
C SER A 193 17.44 17.78 11.93
N SER A 194 16.69 18.80 12.37
CA SER A 194 16.64 19.23 13.76
C SER A 194 16.02 18.17 14.67
N GLU A 195 16.19 18.32 15.97
CA GLU A 195 15.56 17.45 16.97
C GLU A 195 14.04 17.56 16.94
N GLU A 196 13.50 18.75 16.70
CA GLU A 196 12.07 18.96 16.54
C GLU A 196 11.52 18.21 15.32
N ARG A 197 12.19 18.29 14.16
CA ARG A 197 11.77 17.54 12.98
C ARG A 197 11.84 16.03 13.21
N PHE A 198 12.88 15.57 13.91
CA PHE A 198 12.97 14.18 14.31
C PHE A 198 11.79 13.74 15.19
N ARG A 199 11.42 14.52 16.22
CA ARG A 199 10.24 14.21 17.04
C ARG A 199 8.94 14.18 16.23
N ARG A 200 8.77 15.11 15.28
CA ARG A 200 7.59 15.18 14.41
C ARG A 200 7.47 14.00 13.42
N SER A 201 8.56 13.26 13.18
CA SER A 201 8.51 12.02 12.39
C SER A 201 7.75 10.89 13.08
N PHE A 202 7.52 10.99 14.39
CA PHE A 202 6.70 10.07 15.17
C PHE A 202 5.32 10.70 15.41
N ARG A 203 4.26 10.05 14.92
CA ARG A 203 2.88 10.55 15.00
C ARG A 203 2.01 9.50 15.66
N GLU A 204 1.41 9.82 16.81
CA GLU A 204 0.40 8.96 17.44
C GLU A 204 -0.81 8.83 16.49
N GLN A 205 -1.16 7.60 16.14
CA GLN A 205 -2.32 7.29 15.31
C GLN A 205 -3.49 6.79 16.16
N PHE A 206 -3.21 5.90 17.12
CA PHE A 206 -4.21 5.28 17.97
C PHE A 206 -3.74 5.24 19.42
N GLN A 207 -4.70 5.39 20.34
CA GLN A 207 -4.44 5.35 21.78
C GLN A 207 -4.16 3.93 22.32
N GLY A 208 -4.37 2.89 21.51
CA GLY A 208 -4.17 1.49 21.90
C GLY A 208 -4.19 0.54 20.71
N VAL A 209 -3.55 -0.63 20.87
CA VAL A 209 -3.51 -1.72 19.87
C VAL A 209 -4.92 -2.19 19.51
N GLU A 210 -5.81 -2.26 20.49
CA GLU A 210 -7.19 -2.70 20.33
C GLU A 210 -7.99 -1.76 19.43
N ALA A 211 -7.81 -0.45 19.60
CA ALA A 211 -8.47 0.56 18.77
C ALA A 211 -7.96 0.50 17.32
N TRP A 212 -6.65 0.39 17.15
CA TRP A 212 -6.00 0.24 15.85
C TRP A 212 -6.46 -1.01 15.10
N LEU A 213 -6.42 -2.15 15.77
CA LEU A 213 -6.85 -3.41 15.17
C LEU A 213 -8.36 -3.44 14.94
N THR A 214 -9.18 -2.87 15.84
CA THR A 214 -10.63 -2.73 15.62
C THR A 214 -10.93 -1.95 14.36
N ASP A 215 -10.26 -0.81 14.16
CA ASP A 215 -10.39 0.01 12.96
C ASP A 215 -9.99 -0.81 11.72
N TRP A 216 -8.86 -1.51 11.79
CA TRP A 216 -8.41 -2.36 10.71
C TRP A 216 -9.42 -3.45 10.33
N VAL A 217 -9.95 -4.24 11.29
CA VAL A 217 -10.88 -5.34 10.96
C VAL A 217 -12.19 -4.84 10.33
N ARG A 218 -12.55 -3.57 10.56
CA ARG A 218 -13.71 -2.91 9.94
C ARG A 218 -13.37 -2.24 8.60
N SER A 219 -12.10 -1.97 8.33
CA SER A 219 -11.67 -1.25 7.13
C SER A 219 -11.78 -2.10 5.86
N LYS A 220 -11.93 -1.43 4.72
CA LYS A 220 -11.85 -2.06 3.41
C LYS A 220 -10.39 -2.34 3.03
N THR A 221 -10.13 -3.42 2.32
CA THR A 221 -8.83 -3.65 1.67
C THR A 221 -8.62 -2.67 0.53
N GLN A 222 -7.37 -2.50 0.09
CA GLN A 222 -7.05 -1.69 -1.08
C GLN A 222 -7.76 -2.22 -2.34
N ALA A 223 -7.87 -3.54 -2.48
CA ALA A 223 -8.57 -4.17 -3.61
C ALA A 223 -10.08 -3.85 -3.59
N GLU A 224 -10.73 -3.91 -2.41
CA GLU A 224 -12.14 -3.52 -2.24
C GLU A 224 -12.34 -2.03 -2.58
N GLN A 225 -11.47 -1.15 -2.08
CA GLN A 225 -11.52 0.29 -2.37
C GLN A 225 -11.30 0.58 -3.87
N GLN A 226 -10.35 -0.10 -4.49
CA GLN A 226 -10.06 0.08 -5.92
C GLN A 226 -11.20 -0.43 -6.80
N ALA A 227 -11.81 -1.57 -6.45
CA ALA A 227 -12.98 -2.10 -7.15
C ALA A 227 -14.18 -1.14 -7.05
N GLU A 228 -14.43 -0.58 -5.87
CA GLU A 228 -15.48 0.42 -5.66
C GLU A 228 -15.21 1.71 -6.43
N LEU A 229 -13.96 2.20 -6.44
CA LEU A 229 -13.56 3.36 -7.24
C LEU A 229 -13.76 3.08 -8.73
N MET A 230 -13.36 1.92 -9.23
CA MET A 230 -13.58 1.54 -10.63
C MET A 230 -15.07 1.47 -10.97
N ALA A 231 -15.88 0.85 -10.10
CA ALA A 231 -17.33 0.81 -10.27
C ALA A 231 -17.94 2.22 -10.31
N HIS A 232 -17.46 3.13 -9.46
CA HIS A 232 -17.89 4.53 -9.49
C HIS A 232 -17.48 5.23 -10.78
N VAL A 233 -16.22 5.10 -11.22
CA VAL A 233 -15.71 5.74 -12.44
C VAL A 233 -16.47 5.25 -13.68
N LEU A 234 -16.78 3.95 -13.74
CA LEU A 234 -17.50 3.31 -14.83
C LEU A 234 -19.03 3.46 -14.75
N SER A 235 -19.57 4.02 -13.68
CA SER A 235 -21.02 4.21 -13.54
C SER A 235 -21.60 5.16 -14.59
N ASP A 236 -22.85 4.93 -14.98
CA ASP A 236 -23.57 5.78 -15.94
C ASP A 236 -23.57 7.25 -15.52
N GLU A 237 -23.77 7.53 -14.21
CA GLU A 237 -23.73 8.89 -13.66
C GLU A 237 -22.36 9.56 -13.85
N SER A 238 -21.28 8.84 -13.60
CA SER A 238 -19.91 9.33 -13.80
C SER A 238 -19.62 9.59 -15.28
N GLN A 239 -20.05 8.69 -16.17
CA GLN A 239 -19.88 8.85 -17.61
C GLN A 239 -20.69 10.04 -18.15
N VAL A 240 -21.93 10.22 -17.69
CA VAL A 240 -22.78 11.38 -18.03
C VAL A 240 -22.15 12.68 -17.56
N ARG A 241 -21.63 12.73 -16.33
CA ARG A 241 -20.94 13.91 -15.80
C ARG A 241 -19.69 14.24 -16.62
N GLN A 242 -18.84 13.25 -16.91
CA GLN A 242 -17.64 13.45 -17.73
C GLN A 242 -17.97 13.90 -19.16
N ALA A 243 -19.03 13.34 -19.77
CA ALA A 243 -19.50 13.76 -21.07
C ALA A 243 -19.97 15.23 -21.06
N ARG A 244 -20.71 15.66 -20.02
CA ARG A 244 -21.13 17.05 -19.84
C ARG A 244 -19.95 18.00 -19.63
N GLU A 245 -18.99 17.64 -18.80
CA GLU A 245 -17.77 18.44 -18.57
C GLU A 245 -16.91 18.56 -19.85
N ALA A 246 -16.72 17.46 -20.59
CA ALA A 246 -16.02 17.45 -21.86
C ALA A 246 -16.72 18.35 -22.89
N ARG A 247 -18.06 18.30 -22.97
CA ARG A 247 -18.83 19.22 -23.81
C ARG A 247 -18.67 20.67 -23.38
N ALA A 248 -18.76 20.97 -22.09
CA ALA A 248 -18.58 22.33 -21.58
C ALA A 248 -17.17 22.88 -21.89
N MET A 249 -16.14 22.03 -21.85
CA MET A 249 -14.79 22.40 -22.27
C MET A 249 -14.70 22.67 -23.77
N ILE A 250 -15.23 21.76 -24.61
CA ILE A 250 -15.21 21.88 -26.07
C ILE A 250 -16.06 23.08 -26.55
N GLY A 251 -17.12 23.42 -25.83
CA GLY A 251 -17.94 24.61 -26.10
C GLY A 251 -17.18 25.92 -25.93
N ARG A 252 -16.12 25.95 -25.10
CA ARG A 252 -15.24 27.12 -24.92
C ARG A 252 -14.17 27.26 -26.01
N MET A 253 -13.97 26.23 -26.84
CA MET A 253 -12.99 26.26 -27.92
C MET A 253 -13.51 27.09 -29.11
N THR A 254 -12.60 27.56 -29.93
CA THR A 254 -12.93 28.18 -31.22
C THR A 254 -13.37 27.12 -32.25
N PRO A 255 -14.13 27.50 -33.29
CA PRO A 255 -14.49 26.58 -34.37
C PRO A 255 -13.26 25.94 -35.06
N GLU A 256 -12.17 26.68 -35.24
CA GLU A 256 -10.93 26.17 -35.84
C GLU A 256 -10.26 25.10 -34.98
N GLU A 257 -10.29 25.26 -33.65
CA GLU A 257 -9.78 24.26 -32.70
C GLU A 257 -10.63 22.99 -32.71
N ARG A 258 -11.97 23.12 -32.76
CA ARG A 258 -12.88 21.97 -32.91
C ARG A 258 -12.69 21.25 -34.24
N ALA A 259 -12.48 21.98 -35.33
CA ALA A 259 -12.22 21.40 -36.64
C ALA A 259 -10.90 20.59 -36.66
N LYS A 260 -9.86 21.05 -35.95
CA LYS A 260 -8.59 20.30 -35.79
C LYS A 260 -8.78 18.98 -35.03
N MET A 261 -9.82 18.88 -34.19
CA MET A 261 -10.22 17.65 -33.51
C MET A 261 -11.14 16.76 -34.37
N GLY A 262 -11.45 17.17 -35.60
CA GLY A 262 -12.36 16.45 -36.50
C GLY A 262 -13.84 16.59 -36.16
N LEU A 263 -14.21 17.58 -35.33
CA LEU A 263 -15.60 17.82 -34.95
C LEU A 263 -16.31 18.72 -35.98
N PRO A 264 -17.60 18.49 -36.25
CA PRO A 264 -18.37 19.36 -37.14
C PRO A 264 -18.60 20.74 -36.52
N GLU A 265 -18.91 21.73 -37.36
CA GLU A 265 -19.13 23.12 -36.89
C GLU A 265 -20.44 23.27 -36.10
N VAL A 266 -21.47 22.51 -36.46
CA VAL A 266 -22.80 22.49 -35.83
C VAL A 266 -23.16 21.07 -35.44
N GLY A 267 -23.79 20.88 -34.27
CA GLY A 267 -24.23 19.57 -33.79
C GLY A 267 -23.09 18.66 -33.31
N TRP A 268 -21.92 19.23 -33.02
CA TRP A 268 -20.78 18.51 -32.47
C TRP A 268 -21.08 17.93 -31.08
N GLU A 269 -22.05 18.51 -30.36
CA GLU A 269 -22.54 18.08 -29.05
C GLU A 269 -23.08 16.65 -29.10
N ARG A 270 -23.74 16.27 -30.20
CA ARG A 270 -24.25 14.90 -30.47
C ARG A 270 -23.14 13.91 -30.84
N VAL A 271 -22.04 14.40 -31.41
CA VAL A 271 -20.90 13.59 -31.83
C VAL A 271 -19.98 13.29 -30.65
N VAL A 272 -19.78 14.28 -29.78
CA VAL A 272 -18.96 14.16 -28.57
C VAL A 272 -19.62 13.19 -27.59
N TRP A 273 -18.92 12.09 -27.29
CA TRP A 273 -19.39 10.98 -26.44
C TRP A 273 -20.71 10.34 -26.93
N GLY A 274 -20.98 10.37 -28.23
CA GLY A 274 -22.17 9.73 -28.83
C GLY A 274 -23.52 10.26 -28.31
N GLY A 275 -23.57 11.50 -27.83
CA GLY A 275 -24.77 12.11 -27.26
C GLY A 275 -25.05 11.75 -25.80
N LEU A 276 -24.19 10.98 -25.13
CA LEU A 276 -24.36 10.60 -23.73
C LEU A 276 -24.47 11.82 -22.80
N GLY A 277 -25.53 11.92 -21.99
CA GLY A 277 -25.73 13.04 -21.05
C GLY A 277 -26.09 14.37 -21.70
N TRP A 278 -26.49 14.36 -22.98
CA TRP A 278 -27.08 15.50 -23.66
C TRP A 278 -28.60 15.42 -23.52
N ASP A 279 -29.19 16.38 -22.84
CA ASP A 279 -30.64 16.48 -22.71
C ASP A 279 -31.14 17.36 -23.86
N GLU A 280 -31.94 16.79 -24.77
CA GLU A 280 -32.55 17.53 -25.89
C GLU A 280 -33.47 18.68 -25.42
N ASP A 281 -33.85 18.66 -24.14
CA ASP A 281 -34.80 19.58 -23.53
C ASP A 281 -34.17 20.81 -22.84
N GLU A 282 -32.83 20.94 -22.76
CA GLU A 282 -32.17 22.14 -22.19
C GLU A 282 -32.12 23.33 -23.17
N ASP A 283 -32.49 23.13 -24.45
CA ASP A 283 -32.63 24.18 -25.47
C ASP A 283 -34.09 24.26 -25.97
N VAL A 284 -35.02 24.67 -25.11
CA VAL A 284 -36.30 25.28 -25.53
C VAL A 284 -36.36 26.67 -24.90
N PRO A 285 -36.53 27.74 -25.72
CA PRO A 285 -35.91 29.06 -25.53
C PRO A 285 -36.36 29.88 -24.31
#